data_AF-A0A9X8VH55-F1
#
_entry.id   AF-A0A9X8VH55-F1
#
_cell.length_a   1.000
_cell.length_b   1.000
_cell.length_c   1.000
_cell.angle_alpha   90.00
_cell.angle_beta   90.00
_cell.angle_gamma   90.00
#
_symmetry.space_group_name_H-M   'P 1'
#
loop_
_entity.id
_entity.type
_entity.pdbx_description
1 polymer ?
#
loop_
_entity_poly.entity_id
_entity_poly.type
_entity_poly.pdbx_seq_one_letter_code
_entity_poly.pdbx_strand_id
1 'polypeptide(L)'
;MSAADLMRRLQAAMPAGTQPKFKTADELMAWQREQGRIDSERIIEQNRVARLQNVLGRSGIQELHQSCTFQNYNAELPAQRNALEKSKAYAARFGSGFGGFIFSGGCGTGKNHLAAAIGNVLLSAGKSVLVVTIPDLMMRFRETYQEGANTSEA
;
A
#
# COMPACT_ATOMS: atom_id res chain seq x y z
N MET A 1 12.97 19.14 -50.94
CA MET A 1 13.92 18.33 -50.14
C MET A 1 13.41 16.90 -50.15
N SER A 2 14.16 15.94 -50.68
CA SER A 2 13.67 14.56 -50.84
C SER A 2 13.83 13.74 -49.54
N ALA A 3 13.07 12.66 -49.37
CA ALA A 3 13.24 11.74 -48.24
C ALA A 3 14.66 11.14 -48.17
N ALA A 4 15.28 10.93 -49.33
CA ALA A 4 16.66 10.45 -49.44
C ALA A 4 17.69 11.50 -48.93
N ASP A 5 17.45 12.79 -49.17
CA ASP A 5 18.32 13.86 -48.64
C ASP A 5 18.19 13.98 -47.13
N LEU A 6 16.97 13.84 -46.61
CA LEU A 6 16.72 13.85 -45.17
C LEU A 6 17.40 12.66 -44.47
N MET A 7 17.27 11.45 -45.01
CA MET A 7 17.92 10.26 -44.45
C MET A 7 19.45 10.34 -44.49
N ARG A 8 20.04 10.88 -45.56
CA ARG A 8 21.50 11.12 -45.64
C ARG A 8 21.98 12.07 -44.54
N ARG A 9 21.25 13.15 -44.29
CA ARG A 9 21.58 14.10 -43.22
C ARG A 9 21.46 13.47 -41.84
N LEU A 10 20.44 12.64 -41.62
CA LEU A 10 20.25 11.91 -40.36
C LEU A 10 21.41 10.95 -40.09
N GLN A 11 21.81 10.16 -41.09
CA GLN A 11 22.93 9.20 -40.99
C GLN A 11 24.27 9.90 -40.70
N ALA A 12 24.52 11.06 -41.31
CA ALA A 12 25.73 11.84 -41.05
C ALA A 12 25.80 12.41 -39.62
N ALA A 13 24.66 12.59 -38.96
CA ALA A 13 24.58 13.08 -37.58
C ALA A 13 24.56 11.95 -36.53
N MET A 14 24.33 10.69 -36.94
CA MET A 14 24.28 9.53 -36.04
C MET A 14 25.66 8.86 -35.89
N PRO A 15 25.93 8.16 -34.77
CA PRO A 15 27.15 7.39 -34.61
C PRO A 15 27.34 6.34 -35.72
N ALA A 16 28.60 6.12 -36.12
CA ALA A 16 28.94 5.11 -37.12
C ALA A 16 28.43 3.71 -36.71
N GLY A 17 27.82 2.99 -37.65
CA GLY A 17 27.26 1.65 -37.40
C GLY A 17 25.84 1.63 -36.81
N THR A 18 25.22 2.79 -36.55
CA THR A 18 23.84 2.83 -36.04
C THR A 18 22.86 2.33 -37.09
N GLN A 19 22.05 1.33 -36.74
CA GLN A 19 21.00 0.79 -37.59
C GLN A 19 19.62 1.07 -36.99
N PRO A 20 18.57 1.25 -37.82
CA PRO A 20 17.20 1.32 -37.33
C PRO A 20 16.85 0.07 -36.52
N LYS A 21 16.25 0.27 -35.35
CA LYS A 21 15.82 -0.82 -34.46
C LYS A 21 14.78 -1.75 -35.11
N PHE A 22 14.00 -1.22 -36.06
CA PHE A 22 12.95 -1.94 -36.78
C PHE A 22 13.10 -1.66 -38.28
N LYS A 23 12.85 -2.68 -39.11
CA LYS A 23 12.93 -2.59 -40.57
C LYS A 23 11.55 -2.49 -41.22
N THR A 24 10.50 -2.86 -40.50
CA THR A 24 9.11 -2.84 -40.96
C THR A 24 8.19 -2.17 -39.94
N ALA A 25 7.04 -1.69 -40.41
CA ALA A 25 6.01 -1.15 -39.53
C ALA A 25 5.44 -2.22 -38.59
N ASP A 26 5.31 -3.47 -39.06
CA ASP A 26 4.78 -4.57 -38.26
C ASP A 26 5.68 -4.91 -37.06
N GLU A 27 7.01 -4.92 -37.26
CA GLU A 27 7.99 -5.09 -36.18
C GLU A 27 7.87 -3.99 -35.12
N LEU A 28 7.75 -2.73 -35.55
CA LEU A 28 7.56 -1.59 -34.65
C LEU A 28 6.25 -1.73 -33.85
N MET A 29 5.15 -2.07 -34.51
CA MET A 29 3.84 -2.21 -33.87
C MET A 29 3.82 -3.37 -32.87
N ALA A 30 4.46 -4.51 -33.20
CA ALA A 30 4.60 -5.63 -32.27
C ALA A 30 5.40 -5.23 -31.02
N TRP A 31 6.51 -4.52 -31.20
CA TRP A 31 7.31 -4.02 -30.08
C TRP A 31 6.54 -3.02 -29.22
N GLN A 32 5.82 -2.07 -29.83
CA GLN A 32 5.02 -1.08 -29.08
C GLN A 32 3.92 -1.74 -28.24
N ARG A 33 3.25 -2.78 -28.78
CA ARG A 33 2.25 -3.54 -28.02
C ARG A 33 2.87 -4.24 -26.82
N GLU A 34 4.02 -4.87 -26.99
CA GLU A 34 4.71 -5.55 -25.90
C GLU A 34 5.21 -4.58 -24.84
N GLN A 35 5.80 -3.43 -25.24
CA GLN A 35 6.16 -2.39 -24.28
C GLN A 35 4.94 -1.82 -23.55
N GLY A 36 3.83 -1.57 -24.28
CA GLY A 36 2.59 -1.11 -23.68
C GLY A 36 2.05 -2.08 -22.62
N ARG A 37 2.18 -3.40 -22.85
CA ARG A 37 1.82 -4.43 -21.87
C ARG A 37 2.71 -4.34 -20.62
N ILE A 38 4.03 -4.28 -20.80
CA ILE A 38 5.01 -4.18 -19.71
C ILE A 38 4.79 -2.91 -18.88
N ASP A 39 4.60 -1.77 -19.55
CA ASP A 39 4.37 -0.48 -18.90
C ASP A 39 3.04 -0.45 -18.17
N SER A 40 1.98 -1.01 -18.77
CA SER A 40 0.67 -1.15 -18.11
C SER A 40 0.78 -1.97 -16.83
N GLU A 41 1.46 -3.12 -16.87
CA GLU A 41 1.68 -3.97 -15.68
C GLU A 41 2.46 -3.22 -14.60
N ARG A 42 3.52 -2.50 -15.00
CA ARG A 42 4.32 -1.67 -14.08
C ARG A 42 3.48 -0.56 -13.43
N ILE A 43 2.67 0.15 -14.21
CA ILE A 43 1.80 1.24 -13.72
C ILE A 43 0.76 0.69 -12.75
N ILE A 44 0.17 -0.46 -13.05
CA ILE A 44 -0.80 -1.13 -12.16
C ILE A 44 -0.14 -1.44 -10.81
N GLU A 45 1.05 -2.02 -10.80
CA GLU A 45 1.74 -2.35 -9.56
C GLU A 45 2.15 -1.10 -8.77
N GLN A 46 2.67 -0.07 -9.45
CA GLN A 46 2.99 1.21 -8.82
C GLN A 46 1.75 1.86 -8.18
N ASN A 47 0.63 1.87 -8.88
CA ASN A 47 -0.64 2.37 -8.36
C ASN A 47 -1.13 1.55 -7.16
N ARG A 48 -0.93 0.22 -7.18
CA ARG A 48 -1.26 -0.67 -6.06
C ARG A 48 -0.44 -0.32 -4.82
N VAL A 49 0.87 -0.19 -4.96
CA VAL A 49 1.79 0.17 -3.86
C VAL A 49 1.47 1.57 -3.32
N ALA A 50 1.28 2.56 -4.19
CA ALA A 50 0.94 3.91 -3.78
C ALA A 50 -0.39 3.98 -3.02
N ARG A 51 -1.40 3.22 -3.48
CA ARG A 51 -2.68 3.10 -2.75
C ARG A 51 -2.48 2.50 -1.37
N LEU A 52 -1.72 1.40 -1.25
CA LEU A 52 -1.45 0.77 0.04
C LEU A 52 -0.73 1.72 1.00
N GLN A 53 0.28 2.45 0.53
CA GLN A 53 0.99 3.44 1.35
C GLN A 53 0.08 4.58 1.82
N ASN A 54 -0.75 5.11 0.93
CA ASN A 54 -1.71 6.17 1.29
C ASN A 54 -2.72 5.71 2.33
N VAL A 55 -3.25 4.49 2.19
CA VAL A 55 -4.21 3.94 3.16
C VAL A 55 -3.51 3.62 4.49
N LEU A 56 -2.31 3.07 4.45
CA LEU A 56 -1.52 2.76 5.65
C LEU A 56 -1.15 4.03 6.42
N GLY A 57 -0.70 5.09 5.73
CA GLY A 57 -0.39 6.37 6.36
C GLY A 57 -1.58 7.01 7.06
N ARG A 58 -2.81 6.79 6.57
CA ARG A 58 -4.04 7.26 7.21
C ARG A 58 -4.54 6.33 8.32
N SER A 59 -4.03 5.10 8.39
CA SER A 59 -4.51 4.10 9.33
C SER A 59 -4.05 4.31 10.77
N GLY A 60 -3.01 5.13 10.99
CA GLY A 60 -2.42 5.32 12.31
C GLY A 60 -1.61 4.13 12.83
N ILE A 61 -1.41 3.07 12.03
CA ILE A 61 -0.44 2.02 12.33
C ILE A 61 0.96 2.65 12.28
N GLN A 62 1.58 2.77 13.44
CA GLN A 62 2.94 3.33 13.57
C GLN A 62 3.95 2.51 12.75
N GLU A 63 5.00 3.17 12.26
CA GLU A 63 6.05 2.56 11.43
C GLU A 63 6.60 1.26 12.04
N LEU A 64 6.85 1.26 13.35
CA LEU A 64 7.37 0.11 14.08
C LEU A 64 6.45 -1.13 14.07
N HIS A 65 5.15 -0.95 13.78
CA HIS A 65 4.15 -2.02 13.72
C HIS A 65 3.69 -2.35 12.29
N GLN A 66 4.19 -1.66 11.25
CA GLN A 66 3.73 -1.90 9.88
C GLN A 66 4.05 -3.30 9.37
N SER A 67 5.17 -3.88 9.82
CA SER A 67 5.60 -5.24 9.49
C SER A 67 4.99 -6.32 10.39
N CYS A 68 4.17 -5.96 11.39
CA CYS A 68 3.50 -6.92 12.26
C CYS A 68 2.43 -7.71 11.49
N THR A 69 2.57 -9.03 11.46
CA THR A 69 1.63 -9.95 10.82
C THR A 69 1.28 -11.09 11.78
N PHE A 70 0.27 -11.89 11.44
CA PHE A 70 -0.01 -13.11 12.21
C PHE A 70 1.08 -14.17 12.10
N GLN A 71 1.91 -14.12 11.04
CA GLN A 71 2.96 -15.11 10.79
C GLN A 71 4.19 -14.87 11.65
N ASN A 72 4.53 -13.60 11.90
CA ASN A 72 5.68 -13.22 12.73
C ASN A 72 5.32 -12.90 14.19
N TYR A 73 4.12 -13.30 14.64
CA TYR A 73 3.74 -13.22 16.05
C TYR A 73 4.15 -14.50 16.79
N ASN A 74 5.08 -14.38 17.74
CA ASN A 74 5.52 -15.52 18.55
C ASN A 74 4.57 -15.73 19.74
N ALA A 75 3.88 -16.88 19.77
CA ALA A 75 2.88 -17.22 20.77
C ALA A 75 3.36 -18.35 21.70
N GLU A 76 4.13 -17.98 22.73
CA GLU A 76 4.75 -18.90 23.68
C GLU A 76 3.76 -19.40 24.73
N LEU A 77 2.88 -18.52 25.22
CA LEU A 77 1.92 -18.81 26.28
C LEU A 77 0.57 -19.28 25.72
N PRO A 78 -0.18 -20.13 26.45
CA PRO A 78 -1.54 -20.52 26.06
C PRO A 78 -2.48 -19.33 25.81
N ALA A 79 -2.37 -18.29 26.65
CA ALA A 79 -3.16 -17.06 26.49
C ALA A 79 -2.82 -16.29 25.19
N GLN A 80 -1.54 -16.27 24.79
CA GLN A 80 -1.10 -15.64 23.53
C GLN A 80 -1.61 -16.43 22.32
N ARG A 81 -1.58 -17.77 22.38
CA ARG A 81 -2.16 -18.62 21.33
C ARG A 81 -3.66 -18.38 21.18
N ASN A 82 -4.39 -18.30 22.30
CA ASN A 82 -5.82 -17.98 22.28
C ASN A 82 -6.10 -16.58 21.70
N ALA A 83 -5.31 -15.58 22.07
CA ALA A 83 -5.43 -14.23 21.52
C ALA A 83 -5.15 -14.21 20.01
N LEU A 84 -4.13 -14.93 19.54
CA LEU A 84 -3.80 -15.07 18.12
C LEU A 84 -4.96 -15.72 17.33
N GLU A 85 -5.51 -16.83 17.83
CA GLU A 85 -6.66 -17.51 17.21
C GLU A 85 -7.89 -16.61 17.11
N LYS A 86 -8.25 -15.92 18.21
CA LYS A 86 -9.36 -14.97 18.23
C LYS A 86 -9.14 -13.81 17.26
N SER A 87 -7.90 -13.32 17.16
CA SER A 87 -7.54 -12.24 16.24
C SER A 87 -7.69 -12.67 14.77
N LYS A 88 -7.21 -13.88 14.43
CA LYS A 88 -7.40 -14.46 13.09
C LYS A 88 -8.88 -14.65 12.76
N ALA A 89 -9.65 -15.21 13.69
CA ALA A 89 -11.08 -15.42 13.51
C ALA A 89 -11.84 -14.09 13.34
N TYR A 90 -11.47 -13.06 14.10
CA TYR A 90 -12.04 -11.72 13.95
C TYR A 90 -11.76 -11.13 12.57
N ALA A 91 -10.50 -11.13 12.13
CA ALA A 91 -10.12 -10.60 10.83
C ALA A 91 -10.84 -11.32 9.67
N ALA A 92 -10.98 -12.65 9.76
CA ALA A 92 -11.67 -13.45 8.75
C ALA A 92 -13.18 -13.21 8.68
N ARG A 93 -13.82 -12.81 9.79
CA ARG A 93 -15.27 -12.58 9.90
C ARG A 93 -15.63 -11.09 9.96
N PHE A 94 -14.67 -10.21 9.69
CA PHE A 94 -14.88 -8.76 9.80
C PHE A 94 -15.97 -8.30 8.82
N GLY A 95 -16.99 -7.63 9.36
CA GLY A 95 -18.13 -7.12 8.59
C GLY A 95 -19.30 -8.10 8.39
N SER A 96 -19.18 -9.37 8.81
CA SER A 96 -20.27 -10.36 8.71
C SER A 96 -21.02 -10.57 10.05
N GLY A 97 -20.85 -9.68 11.02
CA GLY A 97 -21.51 -9.76 12.32
C GLY A 97 -21.28 -8.50 13.16
N PHE A 98 -21.97 -8.43 14.31
CA PHE A 98 -21.76 -7.39 15.32
C PHE A 98 -20.72 -7.86 16.34
N GLY A 99 -19.69 -7.05 16.59
CA GLY A 99 -18.78 -7.30 17.70
C GLY A 99 -17.44 -6.58 17.57
N GLY A 100 -16.94 -6.13 18.72
CA GLY A 100 -15.54 -5.79 18.95
C GLY A 100 -14.99 -6.65 20.08
N PHE A 101 -13.71 -6.50 20.40
CA PHE A 101 -13.12 -7.18 21.54
C PHE A 101 -12.02 -6.29 22.15
N ILE A 102 -11.64 -6.61 23.38
CA ILE A 102 -10.61 -5.91 24.12
C ILE A 102 -9.45 -6.88 24.37
N PHE A 103 -8.23 -6.46 24.03
CA PHE A 103 -7.04 -7.13 24.53
C PHE A 103 -6.74 -6.66 25.95
N SER A 104 -6.61 -7.59 26.89
CA SER A 104 -6.19 -7.31 28.26
C SER A 104 -4.87 -8.02 28.58
N GLY A 105 -4.01 -7.36 29.35
CA GLY A 105 -2.71 -7.90 29.77
C GLY A 105 -1.63 -6.82 29.92
N GLY A 106 -0.50 -7.20 30.51
CA GLY A 106 0.62 -6.30 30.79
C GLY A 106 1.31 -5.70 29.54
N CYS A 107 2.28 -4.82 29.76
CA CYS A 107 3.11 -4.27 28.68
C CYS A 107 3.93 -5.39 28.00
N GLY A 108 4.27 -5.22 26.72
CA GLY A 108 5.12 -6.17 25.99
C GLY A 108 4.45 -7.49 25.58
N THR A 109 3.17 -7.70 25.87
CA THR A 109 2.47 -8.96 25.52
C THR A 109 1.98 -9.04 24.08
N GLY A 110 2.35 -8.08 23.22
CA GLY A 110 2.04 -8.12 21.79
C GLY A 110 0.62 -7.70 21.39
N LYS A 111 -0.12 -7.00 22.25
CA LYS A 111 -1.47 -6.47 21.93
C LYS A 111 -1.48 -5.60 20.68
N ASN A 112 -0.54 -4.65 20.59
CA ASN A 112 -0.41 -3.76 19.43
C ASN A 112 0.02 -4.52 18.17
N HIS A 113 0.85 -5.55 18.32
CA HIS A 113 1.23 -6.44 17.21
C HIS A 113 0.00 -7.12 16.63
N LEU A 114 -0.83 -7.74 17.46
CA LEU A 114 -2.05 -8.41 17.00
C LEU A 114 -3.06 -7.42 16.39
N ALA A 115 -3.20 -6.22 16.98
CA ALA A 115 -4.03 -5.16 16.41
C ALA A 115 -3.53 -4.72 15.02
N ALA A 116 -2.22 -4.50 14.86
CA ALA A 116 -1.61 -4.16 13.59
C ALA A 116 -1.73 -5.31 12.57
N ALA A 117 -1.57 -6.56 13.00
CA ALA A 117 -1.76 -7.73 12.14
C ALA A 117 -3.20 -7.85 11.62
N ILE A 118 -4.20 -7.61 12.46
CA ILE A 118 -5.60 -7.50 12.03
C ILE A 118 -5.73 -6.36 11.03
N GLY A 119 -5.21 -5.18 11.37
CA GLY A 119 -5.23 -3.99 10.52
C GLY A 119 -4.68 -4.27 9.13
N ASN A 120 -3.50 -4.87 9.03
CA ASN A 120 -2.84 -5.22 7.78
C ASN A 120 -3.67 -6.18 6.92
N VAL A 121 -4.36 -7.15 7.53
CA VAL A 121 -5.29 -8.04 6.81
C VAL A 121 -6.49 -7.26 6.26
N LEU A 122 -7.07 -6.37 7.07
CA LEU A 122 -8.22 -5.56 6.66
C LEU A 122 -7.85 -4.54 5.56
N LEU A 123 -6.70 -3.88 5.67
CA LEU A 123 -6.17 -2.98 4.66
C LEU A 123 -5.95 -3.70 3.32
N SER A 124 -5.38 -4.91 3.37
CA SER A 124 -5.18 -5.74 2.18
C SER A 124 -6.50 -6.19 1.54
N ALA A 125 -7.57 -6.32 2.34
CA ALA A 125 -8.94 -6.58 1.88
C ALA A 125 -9.70 -5.30 1.46
N GLY A 126 -9.02 -4.14 1.38
CA GLY A 126 -9.62 -2.88 0.95
C GLY A 126 -10.54 -2.23 1.99
N LYS A 127 -10.42 -2.60 3.27
CA LYS A 127 -11.16 -1.99 4.38
C LYS A 127 -10.33 -0.87 5.02
N SER A 128 -11.01 0.13 5.57
CA SER A 128 -10.37 1.19 6.36
C SER A 128 -10.06 0.70 7.78
N VAL A 129 -8.93 1.12 8.32
CA VAL A 129 -8.47 0.82 9.68
C VAL A 129 -8.05 2.13 10.33
N LEU A 130 -8.29 2.29 11.62
CA LEU A 130 -7.78 3.40 12.42
C LEU A 130 -7.21 2.88 13.74
N VAL A 131 -5.95 3.20 13.99
CA VAL A 131 -5.24 2.98 15.24
C VAL A 131 -4.89 4.35 15.80
N VAL A 132 -5.38 4.65 17.00
CA VAL A 132 -5.20 5.96 17.63
C VAL A 132 -5.01 5.78 19.12
N THR A 133 -4.19 6.64 19.72
CA THR A 133 -4.08 6.70 21.17
C THR A 133 -5.08 7.69 21.74
N ILE A 134 -5.49 7.51 22.99
CA ILE A 134 -6.40 8.47 23.65
C ILE A 134 -5.80 9.89 23.68
N PRO A 135 -4.51 10.10 24.00
CA PRO A 135 -3.89 11.42 23.91
C PRO A 135 -4.00 12.05 22.52
N ASP A 136 -3.72 11.31 21.45
CA ASP A 136 -3.80 11.83 20.07
C ASP A 136 -5.24 12.21 19.72
N LEU A 137 -6.21 11.38 20.14
CA LEU A 137 -7.63 11.65 19.92
C LEU A 137 -8.08 12.91 20.66
N MET A 138 -7.67 13.08 21.92
CA MET A 138 -7.98 14.26 22.71
C MET A 138 -7.32 15.53 22.17
N MET A 139 -6.11 15.41 21.61
CA MET A 139 -5.42 16.54 20.97
C MET A 139 -6.19 17.00 19.72
N ARG A 140 -6.57 16.07 18.85
CA ARG A 140 -7.42 16.36 17.67
C ARG A 140 -8.76 16.96 18.06
N PHE A 141 -9.36 16.48 19.14
CA PHE A 141 -10.60 17.04 19.68
C PHE A 141 -10.40 18.45 20.22
N ARG A 142 -9.24 18.84 20.74
CA ARG A 142 -8.99 20.23 21.15
C ARG A 142 -8.76 21.16 19.96
N GLU A 143 -8.16 20.66 18.89
CA GLU A 143 -7.89 21.43 17.67
C GLU A 143 -9.18 21.92 17.00
N THR A 144 -10.31 21.23 17.15
CA THR A 144 -11.61 21.65 16.60
C THR A 144 -12.16 22.92 17.25
N TYR A 145 -11.71 23.27 18.46
CA TYR A 145 -12.15 24.47 19.19
C TYR A 145 -11.23 25.68 19.00
N GLN A 146 -10.14 25.56 18.22
CA GLN A 146 -9.22 26.66 17.98
C GLN A 146 -9.78 27.63 16.91
N GLU A 147 -9.58 28.94 17.13
CA GLU A 147 -9.96 29.95 16.14
C GLU A 147 -9.23 29.70 14.82
N GLY A 148 -9.98 29.53 13.72
CA GLY A 148 -9.42 29.20 12.41
C GLY A 148 -9.22 27.71 12.11
N ALA A 149 -9.81 26.81 12.91
CA ALA A 149 -9.77 25.38 12.65
C ALA A 149 -10.38 25.00 11.28
N ASN A 150 -9.64 24.24 10.48
CA ASN A 150 -10.08 23.67 9.19
C ASN A 150 -10.72 22.27 9.34
N THR A 151 -10.95 21.82 10.58
CA THR A 151 -11.37 20.45 10.91
C THR A 151 -12.60 20.52 11.81
N SER A 152 -13.67 19.82 11.44
CA SER A 152 -14.96 19.78 12.14
C SER A 152 -15.19 18.40 12.77
N GLU A 153 -16.00 18.33 13.83
CA GLU A 153 -16.37 17.09 14.55
C GLU A 153 -17.44 16.23 13.85
N ALA A 154 -17.92 16.67 12.67
CA ALA A 154 -19.02 16.05 11.93
C ALA A 154 -18.59 14.90 10.99
#